data_AF-A0A150Q9E2-F1
#
_entry.id   AF-A0A150Q9E2-F1
#
_cell.length_a   1.000
_cell.length_b   1.000
_cell.length_c   1.000
_cell.angle_alpha   90.00
_cell.angle_beta   90.00
_cell.angle_gamma   90.00
#
_symmetry.space_group_name_H-M   'P 1'
#
loop_
_entity.id
_entity.type
_entity.pdbx_description
1 polymer ?
#
loop_
_entity_poly.entity_id
_entity_poly.type
_entity_poly.pdbx_seq_one_letter_code
_entity_poly.pdbx_strand_id
1 'polypeptide(L)'
;KALPGVVLFRRGAVVDVWIDAPEATVSVRDTITGAHPGRSVVHRGLVRRARPSDLAPLRAPSPESLVAVAADARVFAALSEGERIRFQDGGDLAEGMLVEKCRFGGLVQRDDGVIVGVGFRRLWPAQTEGAPRN
;
A
#
# COMPACT_ATOMS: atom_id res chain seq x y z
N LYS A 1 16.23 2.21 19.93
CA LYS A 1 16.09 0.86 19.32
C LYS A 1 15.80 1.04 17.84
N ALA A 2 16.52 0.40 16.93
CA ALA A 2 16.21 0.46 15.49
C ALA A 2 14.88 -0.25 15.22
N LEU A 3 14.06 0.33 14.35
CA LEU A 3 12.78 -0.25 13.95
C LEU A 3 12.92 -0.83 12.53
N PRO A 4 12.54 -2.08 12.30
CA PRO A 4 12.53 -2.64 10.95
C PRO A 4 11.48 -1.92 10.10
N GLY A 5 11.75 -1.77 8.81
CA GLY A 5 10.84 -1.10 7.89
C GLY A 5 11.19 -1.30 6.43
N VAL A 6 10.30 -0.83 5.56
CA VAL A 6 10.42 -0.91 4.10
C VAL A 6 10.58 0.50 3.54
N VAL A 7 11.63 0.74 2.76
CA VAL A 7 11.77 2.00 2.02
C VAL A 7 10.74 2.01 0.88
N LEU A 8 9.77 2.91 0.94
CA LEU A 8 8.72 3.04 -0.06
C LEU A 8 9.12 3.97 -1.20
N PHE A 9 9.81 5.06 -0.86
CA PHE A 9 10.14 6.12 -1.79
C PHE A 9 11.48 6.77 -1.44
N ARG A 10 12.22 7.20 -2.46
CA ARG A 10 13.47 7.94 -2.32
C ARG A 10 13.48 9.14 -3.27
N ARG A 11 13.77 10.33 -2.75
CA ARG A 11 14.05 11.54 -3.54
C ARG A 11 15.28 12.23 -2.98
N GLY A 12 16.39 12.11 -3.70
CA GLY A 12 17.69 12.64 -3.24
C GLY A 12 18.08 12.08 -1.88
N ALA A 13 18.23 12.96 -0.89
CA ALA A 13 18.61 12.64 0.48
C ALA A 13 17.42 12.36 1.43
N VAL A 14 16.21 12.26 0.90
CA VAL A 14 15.00 11.95 1.67
C VAL A 14 14.48 10.57 1.28
N VAL A 15 14.16 9.77 2.29
CA VAL A 15 13.50 8.47 2.15
C VAL A 15 12.25 8.42 3.02
N ASP A 16 11.18 7.82 2.50
CA ASP A 16 9.96 7.54 3.25
C ASP A 16 9.90 6.03 3.53
N VAL A 17 9.83 5.67 4.80
CA VAL A 17 9.97 4.30 5.30
C VAL A 17 8.69 3.86 5.98
N TRP A 18 8.08 2.78 5.52
CA TRP A 18 7.01 2.10 6.23
C TRP A 18 7.57 1.34 7.42
N ILE A 19 6.99 1.54 8.60
CA ILE A 19 7.23 0.73 9.79
C ILE A 19 5.90 0.14 10.26
N ASP A 20 5.96 -1.07 10.79
CA ASP A 20 4.80 -1.63 11.49
C ASP A 20 4.64 -0.90 12.82
N ALA A 21 3.52 -0.19 12.99
CA ALA A 21 3.16 0.32 14.30
C ALA A 21 2.42 -0.80 15.05
N PRO A 22 2.85 -1.17 16.26
CA PRO A 22 1.95 -1.88 17.15
C PRO A 22 0.74 -0.97 17.37
N GLU A 23 -0.45 -1.57 17.47
CA GLU A 23 -1.73 -0.90 17.65
C GLU A 23 -1.69 -0.03 18.92
N ALA A 24 -1.19 1.19 18.82
CA ALA A 24 -1.57 2.25 19.75
C ALA A 24 -3.01 2.55 19.39
N THR A 25 -3.90 2.40 20.37
CA THR A 25 -5.33 2.73 20.34
C THR A 25 -5.53 4.15 19.82
N VAL A 26 -5.53 4.32 18.49
CA VAL A 26 -6.07 5.52 17.86
C VAL A 26 -7.58 5.37 17.95
N SER A 27 -8.14 5.89 19.04
CA SER A 27 -9.58 6.08 19.20
C SER A 27 -10.02 7.15 18.20
N VAL A 28 -10.19 6.75 16.94
CA VAL A 28 -11.10 7.44 16.04
C VAL A 28 -12.48 6.93 16.42
N ARG A 29 -13.28 7.80 17.04
CA ARG A 29 -14.71 7.56 17.19
C ARG A 29 -15.33 7.51 15.80
N ASP A 30 -15.52 6.31 15.27
CA ASP A 30 -16.52 6.06 14.24
C ASP A 30 -17.58 5.14 14.82
N THR A 31 -18.70 5.77 15.15
CA THR A 31 -19.93 5.14 15.57
C THR A 31 -20.63 4.60 14.33
N ILE A 32 -20.34 3.37 13.88
CA ILE A 32 -21.24 2.65 12.97
C ILE A 32 -21.34 1.18 13.40
N THR A 33 -22.55 0.84 13.83
CA THR A 33 -23.10 -0.46 14.21
C THR A 33 -22.97 -1.53 13.12
N GLY A 34 -22.55 -2.74 13.49
CA GLY A 34 -22.71 -3.96 12.68
C GLY A 34 -21.65 -5.03 12.95
N ALA A 35 -22.01 -6.08 13.68
CA ALA A 35 -21.13 -7.14 14.18
C ALA A 35 -20.71 -8.17 13.11
N HIS A 36 -19.44 -8.57 13.08
CA HIS A 36 -18.92 -9.90 12.66
C HIS A 36 -17.65 -10.25 13.49
N PRO A 37 -17.54 -11.44 14.12
CA PRO A 37 -16.41 -11.82 14.94
C PRO A 37 -15.31 -12.48 14.09
N GLY A 38 -14.51 -11.63 13.43
CA GLY A 38 -13.23 -12.01 12.87
C GLY A 38 -12.31 -10.83 13.07
N ARG A 39 -11.67 -10.74 14.25
CA ARG A 39 -10.76 -9.64 14.58
C ARG A 39 -9.48 -9.78 13.74
N SER A 40 -9.56 -9.39 12.47
CA SER A 40 -8.40 -9.14 11.64
C SER A 40 -7.65 -8.00 12.30
N VAL A 41 -6.49 -8.30 12.89
CA VAL A 41 -5.60 -7.28 13.42
C VAL A 41 -5.12 -6.48 12.22
N VAL A 42 -5.76 -5.34 11.98
CA VAL A 42 -5.32 -4.39 10.96
C VAL A 42 -4.03 -3.79 11.48
N HIS A 43 -2.89 -4.37 11.10
CA HIS A 43 -1.58 -3.76 11.34
C HIS A 43 -1.54 -2.43 10.57
N ARG A 44 -1.84 -1.34 11.29
CA ARG A 44 -1.81 0.02 10.75
C ARG A 44 -0.35 0.46 10.73
N GLY A 45 0.31 0.34 9.58
CA GLY A 45 1.68 0.84 9.47
C GLY A 45 1.75 2.36 9.42
N LEU A 46 2.91 2.89 9.80
CA LEU A 46 3.23 4.31 9.78
C LEU A 46 4.33 4.56 8.76
N VAL A 47 4.19 5.62 7.98
CA VAL A 47 5.29 6.11 7.14
C VAL A 47 6.09 7.14 7.93
N ARG A 48 7.40 6.88 8.11
CA ARG A 48 8.35 7.83 8.70
C ARG A 48 9.31 8.33 7.63
N ARG A 49 9.50 9.64 7.59
CA ARG A 49 10.55 10.27 6.80
C ARG A 49 11.89 10.16 7.51
N ALA A 50 12.93 9.77 6.79
CA ALA A 50 14.30 9.65 7.29
C ALA A 50 15.31 10.11 6.22
N ARG A 51 16.60 10.17 6.60
CA ARG A 51 17.72 10.30 5.66
C ARG A 51 18.35 8.92 5.45
N PRO A 52 18.99 8.65 4.29
CA PRO A 52 19.72 7.41 4.06
C PRO A 52 20.77 7.10 5.14
N SER A 53 21.39 8.13 5.74
CA SER A 53 22.36 7.99 6.84
C SER A 53 21.75 7.44 8.12
N ASP A 54 20.43 7.54 8.29
CA ASP A 54 19.72 7.08 9.48
C ASP A 54 19.26 5.61 9.32
N LEU A 55 19.51 5.01 8.15
CA LEU A 55 19.10 3.66 7.80
C LEU A 55 20.31 2.72 7.80
N ALA A 56 20.06 1.49 8.23
CA ALA A 56 20.98 0.38 8.06
C ALA A 56 20.23 -0.79 7.41
N PRO A 57 20.88 -1.57 6.52
CA PRO A 57 20.28 -2.80 6.00
C PRO A 57 19.88 -3.74 7.12
N LEU A 58 18.65 -4.26 7.06
CA LEU A 58 18.19 -5.27 8.00
C LEU A 58 18.88 -6.60 7.65
N ARG A 59 19.73 -7.11 8.57
CA ARG A 59 20.46 -8.37 8.38
C ARG A 59 19.74 -9.61 8.92
N ALA A 60 18.69 -9.41 9.70
CA ALA A 60 17.84 -10.48 10.21
C ALA A 60 16.71 -10.79 9.19
N PRO A 61 16.08 -11.98 9.25
CA PRO A 61 14.88 -12.26 8.50
C PRO A 61 13.83 -11.16 8.72
N SER A 62 13.22 -10.71 7.62
CA SER A 62 12.18 -9.68 7.69
C SER A 62 10.86 -10.29 8.16
N PRO A 63 10.11 -9.62 9.05
CA PRO A 63 8.73 -10.00 9.35
C PRO A 63 7.89 -10.15 8.07
N GLU A 64 7.01 -11.16 8.01
CA GLU A 64 6.17 -11.44 6.84
C GLU A 64 5.31 -10.23 6.44
N SER A 65 4.83 -9.46 7.42
CA SER A 65 4.11 -8.20 7.20
C SER A 65 4.91 -7.20 6.36
N LEU A 66 6.19 -7.01 6.68
CA LEU A 66 7.08 -6.12 5.93
C LEU A 66 7.44 -6.70 4.55
N VAL A 67 7.56 -8.02 4.44
CA VAL A 67 7.76 -8.69 3.14
C VAL A 67 6.57 -8.43 2.21
N ALA A 68 5.34 -8.56 2.73
CA ALA A 68 4.12 -8.27 1.98
C ALA A 68 4.05 -6.79 1.55
N VAL A 69 4.33 -5.85 2.47
CA VAL A 69 4.38 -4.42 2.14
C VAL A 69 5.43 -4.11 1.07
N ALA A 70 6.60 -4.74 1.14
CA ALA A 70 7.65 -4.58 0.12
C ALA A 70 7.23 -5.16 -1.24
N ALA A 71 6.48 -6.26 -1.26
CA ALA A 71 5.90 -6.80 -2.48
C ALA A 71 4.89 -5.82 -3.09
N ASP A 72 3.94 -5.33 -2.29
CA ASP A 72 2.93 -4.34 -2.71
C ASP A 72 3.58 -3.06 -3.25
N ALA A 73 4.61 -2.55 -2.57
CA ALA A 73 5.34 -1.35 -2.98
C ALA A 73 6.03 -1.53 -4.33
N ARG A 74 6.59 -2.72 -4.60
CA ARG A 74 7.20 -3.04 -5.91
C ARG A 74 6.16 -3.13 -7.02
N VAL A 75 5.01 -3.74 -6.74
CA VAL A 75 3.89 -3.80 -7.68
C VAL A 75 3.46 -2.37 -8.04
N PHE A 76 3.17 -1.54 -7.05
CA PHE A 76 2.78 -0.14 -7.28
C PHE A 76 3.87 0.67 -8.00
N ALA A 77 5.15 0.46 -7.69
CA ALA A 77 6.24 1.15 -8.35
C ALA A 77 6.28 0.84 -9.86
N ALA A 78 5.94 -0.39 -10.26
CA ALA A 78 5.93 -0.84 -11.65
C ALA A 78 4.73 -0.33 -12.47
N LEU A 79 3.65 0.12 -11.80
CA LEU A 79 2.47 0.68 -12.46
C LEU A 79 2.80 1.99 -13.21
N SER A 80 2.09 2.26 -14.30
CA SER A 80 2.22 3.49 -15.10
C SER A 80 0.90 4.24 -15.21
N GLU A 81 0.97 5.57 -15.20
CA GLU A 81 -0.20 6.41 -15.49
C GLU A 81 -0.73 6.14 -16.90
N GLY A 82 -2.04 6.16 -17.07
CA GLY A 82 -2.76 5.79 -18.29
C GLY A 82 -3.04 4.30 -18.44
N GLU A 83 -2.51 3.43 -17.57
CA GLU A 83 -2.72 1.98 -17.69
C GLU A 83 -4.03 1.52 -17.03
N ARG A 84 -4.60 0.42 -17.54
CA ARG A 84 -5.71 -0.29 -16.90
C ARG A 84 -5.17 -1.11 -15.72
N ILE A 85 -5.82 -0.97 -14.56
CA ILE A 85 -5.42 -1.64 -13.32
C ILE A 85 -6.62 -2.26 -12.61
N ARG A 86 -6.33 -3.17 -11.68
CA ARG A 86 -7.27 -3.61 -10.65
C ARG A 86 -7.00 -2.85 -9.35
N PHE A 87 -8.07 -2.53 -8.64
CA PHE A 87 -7.97 -1.85 -7.35
C PHE A 87 -9.03 -2.31 -6.37
N GLN A 88 -8.76 -2.17 -5.07
CA GLN A 88 -9.74 -2.47 -4.03
C GLN A 88 -10.46 -1.19 -3.56
N ASP A 89 -11.79 -1.18 -3.64
CA ASP A 89 -12.66 -0.14 -3.07
C ASP A 89 -13.73 -0.76 -2.16
N GLY A 90 -13.89 -0.23 -0.95
CA GLY A 90 -14.88 -0.76 0.01
C GLY A 90 -14.70 -2.23 0.43
N GLY A 91 -13.66 -2.92 -0.03
CA GLY A 91 -13.45 -4.36 0.14
C GLY A 91 -13.59 -5.14 -1.17
N ASP A 92 -14.33 -4.59 -2.13
CA ASP A 92 -14.56 -5.16 -3.45
C ASP A 92 -13.39 -4.86 -4.40
N LEU A 93 -13.17 -5.78 -5.34
CA LEU A 93 -12.19 -5.60 -6.40
C LEU A 93 -12.88 -4.99 -7.62
N ALA A 94 -12.32 -3.92 -8.15
CA ALA A 94 -12.78 -3.22 -9.33
C ALA A 94 -11.63 -2.98 -10.32
N GLU A 95 -11.97 -2.52 -11.52
CA GLU A 95 -11.00 -2.09 -12.54
C GLU A 95 -11.23 -0.65 -12.96
N GLY A 96 -10.16 0.00 -13.43
CA GLY A 96 -10.18 1.37 -13.89
C GLY A 96 -8.84 1.79 -14.49
N MET A 97 -8.76 3.04 -14.94
CA MET A 97 -7.53 3.64 -15.45
C MET A 97 -6.79 4.36 -14.33
N LEU A 98 -5.51 4.06 -14.15
CA LEU A 98 -4.65 4.81 -13.24
C LEU A 98 -4.33 6.18 -13.85
N VAL A 99 -5.02 7.23 -13.45
CA VAL A 99 -4.87 8.56 -14.08
C VAL A 99 -3.73 9.39 -13.49
N GLU A 100 -3.38 9.17 -12.22
CA GLU A 100 -2.27 9.85 -11.55
C GLU A 100 -1.65 8.93 -10.49
N LYS A 101 -0.32 8.91 -10.41
CA LYS A 101 0.44 8.30 -9.31
C LYS A 101 0.92 9.36 -8.34
N CYS A 102 0.59 9.18 -7.07
CA CYS A 102 1.19 9.94 -5.98
C CYS A 102 2.22 9.09 -5.22
N ARG A 103 2.81 9.64 -4.16
CA ARG A 103 3.88 8.97 -3.42
C ARG A 103 3.45 7.65 -2.76
N PHE A 104 2.19 7.54 -2.36
CA PHE A 104 1.68 6.41 -1.54
C PHE A 104 0.43 5.76 -2.13
N GLY A 105 0.13 6.01 -3.40
CA GLY A 105 -1.09 5.54 -4.05
C GLY A 105 -1.33 6.22 -5.38
N GLY A 106 -2.56 6.17 -5.87
CA GLY A 106 -2.92 6.82 -7.12
C GLY A 106 -4.40 7.20 -7.17
N LEU A 107 -4.73 7.99 -8.18
CA LEU A 107 -6.10 8.27 -8.58
C LEU A 107 -6.49 7.31 -9.69
N VAL A 108 -7.63 6.66 -9.53
CA VAL A 108 -8.17 5.72 -10.50
C VAL A 108 -9.49 6.24 -11.02
N GLN A 109 -9.59 6.38 -12.35
CA GLN A 109 -10.85 6.68 -13.01
C GLN A 109 -11.55 5.36 -13.37
N ARG A 110 -12.79 5.21 -12.90
CA ARG A 110 -13.69 4.11 -13.27
C ARG A 110 -14.34 4.34 -14.62
N ASP A 111 -14.95 3.30 -15.15
CA ASP A 111 -15.69 3.36 -16.43
C ASP A 111 -16.92 4.27 -16.37
N ASP A 112 -17.48 4.50 -15.18
CA ASP A 112 -18.56 5.47 -14.94
C ASP A 112 -18.07 6.93 -14.85
N GLY A 113 -16.76 7.17 -15.01
CA GLY A 113 -16.12 8.47 -14.94
C GLY A 113 -15.76 8.93 -13.51
N VAL A 114 -16.12 8.18 -12.47
CA VAL A 114 -15.80 8.52 -11.08
C VAL A 114 -14.30 8.33 -10.82
N ILE A 115 -13.68 9.30 -10.14
CA ILE A 115 -12.28 9.25 -9.71
C ILE A 115 -12.23 8.85 -8.23
N VAL A 116 -11.44 7.82 -7.91
CA VAL A 116 -11.22 7.37 -6.53
C VAL A 116 -9.74 7.38 -6.16
N GLY A 117 -9.45 7.80 -4.93
CA GLY A 117 -8.10 7.73 -4.36
C GLY A 117 -7.84 6.37 -3.74
N VAL A 118 -6.77 5.70 -4.16
CA VAL A 118 -6.45 4.33 -3.74
C VAL A 118 -5.02 4.26 -3.24
N GLY A 119 -4.82 3.67 -2.05
CA GLY A 119 -3.48 3.45 -1.48
C GLY A 119 -2.69 2.38 -2.23
N PHE A 120 -1.36 2.49 -2.26
CA PHE A 120 -0.47 1.64 -3.06
C PHE A 120 -0.65 0.12 -2.85
N ARG A 121 -1.07 -0.30 -1.65
CA ARG A 121 -1.31 -1.71 -1.30
C ARG A 121 -2.62 -2.28 -1.86
N ARG A 122 -3.42 -1.43 -2.51
CA ARG A 122 -4.74 -1.76 -3.07
C ARG A 122 -4.75 -1.58 -4.58
N LEU A 123 -3.58 -1.62 -5.22
CA LEU A 123 -3.40 -1.40 -6.66
C LEU A 123 -2.61 -2.56 -7.24
N TRP A 124 -3.09 -3.14 -8.34
CA TRP A 124 -2.44 -4.23 -9.05
C TRP A 124 -2.61 -4.05 -10.56
N PRO A 125 -1.72 -4.62 -11.39
CA PRO A 125 -1.94 -4.69 -12.83
C PRO A 125 -3.30 -5.34 -13.13
N ALA A 126 -3.96 -4.85 -14.18
CA ALA A 126 -5.08 -5.58 -14.76
C ALA A 126 -4.62 -6.98 -15.19
N GLN A 127 -5.53 -7.95 -15.15
CA GLN A 127 -5.16 -9.26 -15.68
C GLN A 127 -4.98 -9.15 -17.19
N THR A 128 -3.82 -9.53 -17.70
CA THR A 128 -3.65 -9.70 -19.14
C THR A 128 -4.50 -10.89 -19.58
N GLU A 129 -5.44 -10.66 -20.49
CA GLU A 129 -6.19 -11.73 -21.12
C GLU A 129 -5.18 -12.67 -21.83
N GLY A 130 -4.98 -13.88 -21.29
CA GLY A 130 -4.09 -14.89 -21.87
C GLY A 130 -2.86 -15.31 -21.05
N ALA A 131 -2.64 -14.80 -19.83
CA ALA A 131 -1.60 -15.36 -18.96
C ALA A 131 -2.03 -16.75 -18.43
N PRO A 132 -1.21 -17.81 -18.60
CA PRO A 132 -1.55 -19.14 -18.10
C PRO A 132 -1.70 -19.12 -16.58
N ARG A 133 -2.77 -19.77 -16.10
CA ARG A 133 -2.99 -20.03 -14.67
C ARG A 133 -1.97 -21.07 -14.23
N ASN A 134 -0.96 -20.67 -13.46
CA ASN A 134 -0.12 -21.61 -12.72
C ASN A 134 -0.78 -21.99 -11.40
#